data_AF-B0KJQ2-F1
#
_entry.id   AF-B0KJQ2-F1
#
_cell.length_a   1.000
_cell.length_b   1.000
_cell.length_c   1.000
_cell.angle_alpha   90.00
_cell.angle_beta   90.00
_cell.angle_gamma   90.00
#
_symmetry.space_group_name_H-M   'P 1'
#
loop_
_entity.id
_entity.type
_entity.pdbx_description
1 polymer ?
#
loop_
_entity_poly.entity_id
_entity_poly.type
_entity_poly.pdbx_seq_one_letter_code
_entity_poly.pdbx_strand_id
1 'polypeptide(L)' 'MPFIVIDTTNDFNPLNKRQFATEVEAETAATQELQSNPRVVLSTAKVLKIFKAEVTVTAQAPEDVEPQQSADEQA' A
#
# COMPACT_ATOMS: atom_id res chain seq x y z
N MET A 1 -19.20 10.38 -0.55
CA MET A 1 -17.93 10.85 0.05
C MET A 1 -17.44 9.73 0.96
N PRO A 2 -16.25 9.15 0.73
CA PRO A 2 -15.85 7.94 1.43
C PRO A 2 -15.41 8.20 2.88
N PHE A 3 -15.55 7.19 3.72
CA PHE A 3 -15.05 7.11 5.09
C PHE A 3 -13.88 6.13 5.12
N ILE A 4 -12.93 6.33 6.01
CA ILE A 4 -11.78 5.45 6.19
C ILE A 4 -11.69 5.05 7.66
N VAL A 5 -11.36 3.78 7.90
CA VAL A 5 -11.01 3.27 9.22
C VAL A 5 -9.49 3.16 9.27
N ILE A 6 -8.88 3.94 10.15
CA ILE A 6 -7.43 4.02 10.33
C ILE A 6 -7.09 3.33 11.64
N ASP A 7 -6.30 2.27 11.57
CA ASP A 7 -5.68 1.70 12.76
C ASP A 7 -4.37 2.44 13.06
N THR A 8 -4.41 3.23 14.11
CA THR A 8 -3.27 4.05 14.58
C THR A 8 -2.20 3.23 15.29
N THR A 9 -2.47 1.95 15.60
CA THR A 9 -1.49 1.02 16.20
C THR A 9 -0.58 0.40 15.13
N ASN A 10 -1.05 0.30 13.88
CA ASN A 10 -0.26 -0.19 12.75
C ASN A 10 -0.60 0.57 11.46
N ASP A 11 0.01 1.74 11.29
CA ASP A 11 -0.22 2.64 10.15
C ASP A 11 0.27 2.07 8.79
N PHE A 12 1.13 1.04 8.81
CA PHE A 12 1.73 0.46 7.61
C PHE A 12 0.90 -0.66 6.97
N ASN A 13 -0.14 -1.15 7.64
CA ASN A 13 -0.92 -2.26 7.09
C ASN A 13 -1.89 -1.75 5.99
N PRO A 14 -1.80 -2.28 4.75
CA PRO A 14 -2.67 -1.87 3.64
C PRO A 14 -4.16 -2.17 3.87
N LEU A 15 -4.51 -3.09 4.77
CA LEU A 15 -5.89 -3.34 5.20
C LEU A 15 -6.51 -2.15 5.95
N ASN A 16 -5.68 -1.27 6.52
CA ASN A 16 -6.09 -0.06 7.25
C ASN A 16 -6.34 1.14 6.31
N LYS A 17 -6.29 0.90 4.99
CA LYS A 17 -6.63 1.90 3.96
C LYS A 17 -7.97 1.61 3.29
N ARG A 18 -8.79 0.75 3.90
CA ARG A 18 -10.14 0.43 3.42
C ARG A 18 -11.02 1.68 3.46
N GLN A 19 -11.56 2.03 2.30
CA GLN A 19 -12.51 3.12 2.14
C GLN A 19 -13.93 2.55 2.05
N PHE A 20 -14.83 3.11 2.84
CA PHE A 20 -16.24 2.75 2.90
C PHE A 20 -17.08 3.86 2.31
N ALA A 21 -18.22 3.53 1.70
CA ALA A 21 -19.11 4.52 1.11
C ALA A 21 -19.92 5.28 2.17
N THR A 22 -20.20 4.62 3.30
CA THR A 22 -21.04 5.13 4.39
C THR A 22 -20.33 5.10 5.74
N GLU A 23 -20.78 5.96 6.66
CA GLU A 23 -20.26 6.02 8.02
C GLU A 23 -20.58 4.75 8.80
N VAL A 24 -21.80 4.23 8.63
CA VAL A 24 -22.29 3.02 9.30
C VAL A 24 -21.46 1.79 8.92
N GLU A 25 -21.10 1.65 7.64
CA GLU A 25 -20.22 0.56 7.21
C GLU A 25 -18.81 0.69 7.79
N ALA A 26 -18.27 1.90 7.87
CA ALA A 26 -16.97 2.15 8.47
C ALA A 26 -16.97 1.83 9.98
N GLU A 27 -17.99 2.27 10.71
CA GLU A 27 -18.14 1.99 12.14
C GLU A 27 -18.35 0.49 12.41
N THR A 28 -19.16 -0.18 11.60
CA THR A 28 -19.38 -1.63 11.70
C THR A 28 -18.09 -2.41 11.45
N ALA A 29 -17.29 -1.98 10.48
CA ALA A 29 -15.98 -2.57 10.21
C ALA A 29 -14.99 -2.31 11.33
N ALA A 30 -14.93 -1.08 11.86
CA ALA A 30 -14.08 -0.73 12.99
C ALA A 30 -14.44 -1.53 14.24
N THR A 31 -15.74 -1.69 14.52
CA THR A 31 -16.23 -2.44 15.68
C THR A 31 -15.88 -3.92 15.59
N GLN A 32 -16.04 -4.54 14.41
CA GLN A 32 -15.64 -5.94 14.20
C GLN A 32 -14.14 -6.15 14.34
N GLU A 33 -13.33 -5.21 13.86
CA GLU A 33 -11.87 -5.28 13.98
C GLU A 33 -11.44 -5.10 15.44
N LEU A 34 -12.07 -4.19 16.19
CA LEU A 34 -11.84 -4.01 17.62
C LEU A 34 -12.25 -5.25 18.43
N GLN A 35 -13.35 -5.91 18.05
CA GLN A 35 -13.77 -7.18 18.66
C GLN A 35 -12.77 -8.31 18.39
N SER A 36 -12.19 -8.34 17.20
CA SER A 36 -11.19 -9.35 16.81
C SER A 36 -9.83 -9.08 17.45
N ASN A 37 -9.49 -7.80 17.67
CA ASN A 37 -8.22 -7.36 18.23
C ASN A 37 -8.42 -6.19 19.22
N PRO A 38 -8.67 -6.46 20.51
CA PRO A 38 -8.96 -5.41 21.49
C PRO A 38 -7.76 -4.50 21.83
N ARG A 39 -6.59 -4.79 21.27
CA ARG A 39 -5.35 -4.00 21.46
C ARG A 39 -5.15 -2.93 20.39
N VAL A 40 -5.96 -2.92 19.32
CA VAL A 40 -5.85 -1.92 18.26
C VAL A 40 -6.61 -0.66 18.60
N VAL A 41 -6.12 0.48 18.12
CA VAL A 41 -6.74 1.78 18.29
C VAL A 41 -7.20 2.27 16.92
N LEU A 42 -8.50 2.16 16.68
CA LEU A 42 -9.12 2.48 15.41
C LEU A 42 -9.75 3.88 15.45
N SER A 43 -9.56 4.64 14.39
CA SER A 43 -10.15 5.97 14.17
C SER A 43 -10.92 5.99 12.86
N THR A 44 -12.19 6.37 12.92
CA THR A 44 -13.01 6.56 11.72
C THR A 44 -12.91 8.02 11.28
N ALA A 45 -12.51 8.25 10.03
CA ALA A 45 -12.38 9.59 9.48
C ALA A 45 -13.16 9.73 8.17
N LYS A 46 -13.71 10.92 7.94
CA LYS A 46 -14.35 11.29 6.67
C LYS A 46 -13.29 11.81 5.70
N VAL A 47 -13.20 11.22 4.52
CA VAL A 47 -12.24 11.63 3.50
C VAL A 47 -12.76 12.87 2.77
N LEU A 48 -12.06 13.99 2.91
CA LEU A 48 -12.44 15.27 2.28
C LEU A 48 -11.84 15.44 0.88
N LYS A 49 -10.58 15.06 0.70
CA LYS A 49 -9.84 15.16 -0.57
C LYS A 49 -8.87 14.00 -0.69
N ILE A 50 -8.69 13.49 -1.90
CA ILE A 50 -7.71 12.44 -2.21
C ILE A 50 -6.73 13.03 -3.22
N PHE A 51 -5.44 13.03 -2.87
CA PHE A 51 -4.36 13.40 -3.77
C PHE A 51 -3.59 12.14 -4.14
N LYS A 52 -3.43 11.86 -5.43
CA LYS A 52 -2.68 10.71 -5.95
C LYS A 52 -1.55 11.22 -6.82
N ALA A 53 -0.32 10.77 -6.54
CA ALA A 53 0.82 10.98 -7.42
C ALA A 53 0.93 9.79 -8.38
N GLU A 54 1.10 10.07 -9.68
CA GLU A 54 1.41 9.07 -10.68
C GLU A 54 2.93 9.07 -10.89
N VAL A 55 3.58 7.93 -10.67
CA VAL A 55 5.02 7.76 -10.89
C VAL A 55 5.20 6.92 -12.14
N THR A 56 5.72 7.55 -13.20
CA THR A 56 6.12 6.84 -14.41
C THR A 56 7.55 6.34 -14.24
N VAL A 57 7.71 5.02 -14.08
CA VAL A 57 9.03 4.39 -14.00
C VAL A 57 9.54 4.14 -15.41
N THR A 58 10.48 4.96 -15.88
CA THR A 58 11.22 4.71 -17.12
C THR A 58 12.47 3.90 -16.80
N ALA A 59 12.53 2.67 -17.31
CA ALA A 59 13.74 1.85 -17.26
C ALA A 59 14.54 2.07 -18.55
N GLN A 60 15.80 2.49 -18.42
CA GLN A 60 16.76 2.44 -19.51
C GLN A 60 17.12 0.98 -19.73
N ALA A 61 16.94 0.47 -20.95
CA ALA A 61 17.39 -0.89 -21.29
C ALA A 61 18.91 -1.00 -21.03
N PRO A 62 19.40 -2.10 -20.43
CA PRO A 62 20.83 -2.31 -20.31
C PRO A 62 21.45 -2.32 -21.70
N GLU A 63 22.61 -1.68 -21.85
CA GLU A 63 23.40 -1.76 -23.09
C GLU A 63 23.74 -3.21 -23.37
N ASP A 64 23.58 -3.64 -24.63
CA ASP A 64 23.93 -4.99 -25.09
C ASP A 64 25.44 -5.15 -24.96
N VAL A 65 25.87 -5.87 -23.92
CA VAL A 65 27.28 -6.21 -23.75
C VAL A 65 27.60 -7.31 -24.75
N GLU A 66 28.36 -6.96 -25.80
CA GLU A 66 28.93 -7.96 -26.70
C GLU A 66 29.68 -9.00 -25.85
N PRO A 67 29.44 -10.31 -26.06
CA PRO A 67 30.12 -11.33 -25.29
C PRO A 67 31.62 -11.19 -25.52
N GLN A 68 32.36 -10.85 -24.46
CA GLN A 68 33.82 -10.93 -24.46
C GLN A 68 34.19 -12.36 -24.84
N GLN A 69 34.73 -12.53 -26.05
CA GLN A 69 35.34 -13.78 -26.47
C GLN A 69 36.41 -14.12 -25.42
N SER A 70 36.18 -15.23 -24.71
CA SER A 70 37.14 -15.82 -23.80
C SER A 70 38.44 -16.06 -24.55
N ALA A 71 39.41 -15.17 -24.34
CA ALA A 71 40.79 -15.38 -24.72
C ALA A 71 41.44 -16.24 -23.63
N ASP A 72 41.11 -17.53 -23.60
CA ASP A 72 41.91 -18.54 -22.88
C ASP A 72 41.49 -19.94 -23.35
N GLU A 73 42.16 -20.42 -24.39
CA GLU A 73 42.45 -21.84 -24.57
C GLU A 73 43.71 -21.96 -25.44
N GLN A 74 44.82 -21.42 -24.94
CA GLN A 74 46.16 -21.87 -25.33
C GLN A 74 46.62 -22.89 -24.27
N ALA A 75 46.47 -24.18 -24.56
CA ALA A 75 47.15 -25.28 -23.88
C ALA A 75 47.55 -26.35 -24.90
#